data_AF-A0A538RNB9-F1
#
_entry.id   AF-A0A538RNB9-F1
#
_cell.length_a   1.000
_cell.length_b   1.000
_cell.length_c   1.000
_cell.angle_alpha   90.00
_cell.angle_beta   90.00
_cell.angle_gamma   90.00
#
_symmetry.space_group_name_H-M   'P 1'
#
loop_
_entity.id
_entity.type
_entity.pdbx_description
1 polymer ?
#
loop_
_entity_poly.entity_id
_entity_poly.type
_entity_poly.pdbx_seq_one_letter_code
_entity_poly.pdbx_strand_id
1 'polypeptide(L)'
;MFKNLSLNRFSSHGKPDRQARPVVQEYLVDVNATQAAIRAGYIQKTVQEQSSRLLSNVMVSKATVKGKQALAEKAGVTAKKVIAEMARIGFANMQDYLDLSDPENPTIDLSKITPEQASVIAETRVERKGLQRRVTIKLHDKLNALVNLGKHLGLFNERHKHAGPDGDPINHRNFVEIVFVEPTKRKDEL
;
A
#
# COMPACT_ATOMS: atom_id res chain seq x y z
N MET A 1 36.31 3.81 37.42
CA MET A 1 34.85 3.62 37.60
C MET A 1 34.14 4.33 36.45
N PHE A 2 33.79 3.59 35.39
CA PHE A 2 33.24 4.19 34.16
C PHE A 2 31.73 4.43 34.26
N LYS A 3 31.36 5.62 33.79
CA LYS A 3 30.07 6.31 33.81
C LYS A 3 28.94 5.58 33.06
N ASN A 4 27.75 5.69 33.63
CA ASN A 4 26.44 5.93 33.00
C ASN A 4 26.13 5.24 31.66
N LEU A 5 25.41 4.12 31.74
CA LEU A 5 24.66 3.56 30.62
C LEU A 5 23.20 4.03 30.69
N SER A 6 22.90 5.18 30.08
CA SER A 6 21.53 5.61 29.85
C SER A 6 20.96 4.81 28.67
N LEU A 7 20.18 3.77 28.96
CA LEU A 7 19.32 3.10 28.00
C LEU A 7 18.06 3.94 27.79
N ASN A 8 18.14 4.95 26.92
CA ASN A 8 16.96 5.61 26.36
C ASN A 8 17.05 5.61 24.84
N ARG A 9 16.53 4.54 24.21
CA ARG A 9 16.14 4.54 22.79
C ARG A 9 14.92 3.63 22.57
N PHE A 10 13.80 4.00 23.17
CA PHE A 10 12.49 3.66 22.61
C PHE A 10 11.93 4.93 21.96
N SER A 11 12.13 5.07 20.64
CA SER A 11 11.37 6.04 19.86
C SER A 11 9.98 5.46 19.61
N SER A 12 8.97 6.15 20.14
CA SER A 12 7.56 5.77 20.20
C SER A 12 6.80 5.86 18.86
N HIS A 13 7.48 5.87 17.72
CA HIS A 13 6.83 6.00 16.42
C HIS A 13 7.44 4.94 15.48
N GLY A 14 6.59 4.10 14.88
CA GLY A 14 6.94 2.89 14.11
C GLY A 14 7.75 3.10 12.83
N LYS A 15 8.78 3.94 12.85
CA LYS A 15 9.83 4.01 11.84
C LYS A 15 10.97 3.09 12.27
N PRO A 16 11.50 2.23 11.39
CA PRO A 16 12.71 1.46 11.70
C PRO A 16 13.83 2.43 12.10
N ASP A 17 14.53 2.12 13.19
CA ASP A 17 15.71 2.88 13.67
C ASP A 17 16.65 3.17 12.47
N ARG A 18 17.37 4.29 12.48
CA ARG A 18 18.28 4.69 11.38
C ARG A 18 19.24 3.55 10.99
N GLN A 19 19.57 2.71 11.95
CA GLN A 19 20.39 1.52 11.84
C GLN A 19 19.69 0.32 11.15
N ALA A 20 18.37 0.18 11.30
CA ALA A 20 17.60 -0.93 10.72
C ALA A 20 17.32 -0.74 9.21
N ARG A 21 17.25 0.50 8.72
CA ARG A 21 16.91 0.81 7.31
C ARG A 21 17.79 0.07 6.27
N PRO A 22 19.13 0.07 6.35
CA PRO A 22 19.97 -0.65 5.38
C PRO A 22 19.77 -2.17 5.45
N VAL A 23 19.60 -2.73 6.65
CA VAL A 23 19.34 -4.17 6.85
C VAL A 23 18.01 -4.57 6.21
N VAL A 24 16.97 -3.73 6.35
CA VAL A 24 15.64 -3.99 5.76
C VAL A 24 15.70 -3.98 4.24
N GLN A 25 16.44 -3.06 3.64
CA GLN A 25 16.57 -2.98 2.18
C GLN A 25 17.24 -4.24 1.60
N GLU A 26 18.32 -4.69 2.21
CA GLU A 26 19.00 -5.94 1.82
C GLU A 26 18.11 -7.17 2.05
N TYR A 27 17.38 -7.21 3.16
CA TYR A 27 16.46 -8.31 3.48
C TYR A 27 15.32 -8.44 2.46
N LEU A 28 14.91 -7.35 1.80
CA LEU A 28 13.89 -7.40 0.76
C LEU A 28 14.39 -8.07 -0.54
N VAL A 29 15.70 -8.21 -0.74
CA VAL A 29 16.29 -8.81 -1.94
C VAL A 29 16.22 -10.34 -1.88
N ASP A 30 16.74 -10.94 -0.80
CA ASP A 30 16.92 -12.40 -0.71
C ASP A 30 16.27 -13.04 0.53
N VAL A 31 15.60 -12.23 1.36
CA VAL A 31 14.88 -12.70 2.56
C VAL A 31 15.81 -13.41 3.57
N ASN A 32 17.11 -13.11 3.55
CA ASN A 32 18.07 -13.66 4.51
C ASN A 32 18.49 -12.61 5.54
N ALA A 33 17.96 -12.72 6.76
CA ALA A 33 18.18 -11.75 7.84
C ALA A 33 19.66 -11.57 8.22
N THR A 34 20.40 -12.66 8.30
CA THR A 34 21.81 -12.66 8.72
C THR A 34 22.69 -12.07 7.62
N GLN A 35 22.49 -12.48 6.37
CA GLN A 35 23.25 -11.94 5.24
C GLN A 35 22.93 -10.47 4.97
N ALA A 36 21.66 -10.07 5.10
CA ALA A 36 21.25 -8.69 5.00
C ALA A 36 21.95 -7.80 6.03
N ALA A 37 22.08 -8.26 7.27
CA ALA A 37 22.79 -7.52 8.30
C ALA A 37 24.31 -7.49 8.06
N ILE A 38 24.94 -8.56 7.56
CA ILE A 38 26.35 -8.55 7.18
C ILE A 38 26.61 -7.51 6.07
N ARG A 39 25.80 -7.51 5.00
CA ARG A 39 25.91 -6.56 3.89
C ARG A 39 25.64 -5.11 4.32
N ALA A 40 24.78 -4.92 5.31
CA ALA A 40 24.56 -3.63 5.96
C ALA A 40 25.68 -3.19 6.92
N GLY A 41 26.78 -3.97 7.04
CA GLY A 41 27.99 -3.59 7.78
C GLY A 41 28.04 -4.05 9.24
N TYR A 42 27.19 -5.00 9.66
CA TYR A 42 27.22 -5.54 11.03
C TYR A 42 28.32 -6.60 11.21
N ILE A 43 28.93 -6.59 12.39
CA ILE A 43 30.04 -7.49 12.75
C ILE A 43 29.52 -8.94 12.91
N GLN A 44 30.16 -9.91 12.25
CA GLN A 44 29.75 -11.33 12.27
C GLN A 44 29.54 -11.90 13.67
N LYS A 45 30.36 -11.49 14.65
CA LYS A 45 30.28 -12.02 16.02
C LYS A 45 28.95 -11.69 16.74
N THR A 46 28.28 -10.59 16.36
CA THR A 46 27.03 -10.13 17.00
C THR A 46 25.86 -10.03 16.02
N VAL A 47 26.08 -10.37 14.74
CA VAL A 47 25.11 -10.15 13.66
C VAL A 47 23.81 -10.91 13.86
N GLN A 48 23.84 -12.09 14.50
CA GLN A 48 22.65 -12.92 14.72
C GLN A 48 21.67 -12.25 15.70
N GLU A 49 22.16 -11.75 16.83
CA GLU A 49 21.33 -11.05 17.83
C GLU A 49 20.82 -9.72 17.28
N GLN A 50 21.69 -8.96 16.59
CA GLN A 50 21.34 -7.66 16.01
C GLN A 50 20.31 -7.81 14.89
N SER A 51 20.52 -8.73 13.94
CA SER A 51 19.58 -8.97 12.84
C SER A 51 18.20 -9.43 13.32
N SER A 52 18.16 -10.33 14.30
CA SER A 52 16.91 -10.77 14.94
C SER A 52 16.15 -9.58 15.54
N ARG A 53 16.80 -8.73 16.34
CA ARG A 53 16.16 -7.56 16.96
C ARG A 53 15.69 -6.54 15.92
N LEU A 54 16.48 -6.26 14.90
CA LEU A 54 16.20 -5.24 13.88
C LEU A 54 15.07 -5.69 12.93
N LEU A 55 15.05 -6.98 12.56
CA LEU A 55 14.10 -7.51 11.59
C LEU A 55 12.87 -8.16 12.23
N SER A 56 12.79 -8.32 13.56
CA SER A 56 11.63 -8.92 14.24
C SER A 56 10.30 -8.29 13.79
N ASN A 57 10.21 -6.96 13.80
CA ASN A 57 8.98 -6.27 13.38
C ASN A 57 8.69 -6.44 11.88
N VAL A 58 9.73 -6.51 11.04
CA VAL A 58 9.58 -6.69 9.59
C VAL A 58 9.16 -8.12 9.25
N MET A 59 9.75 -9.11 9.94
CA MET A 59 9.40 -10.52 9.86
C MET A 59 7.95 -10.75 10.29
N VAL A 60 7.56 -10.20 11.45
CA VAL A 60 6.17 -10.28 11.94
C VAL A 60 5.22 -9.59 10.95
N SER A 61 5.54 -8.38 10.48
CA SER A 61 4.73 -7.69 9.48
C SER A 61 4.56 -8.53 8.21
N LYS A 62 5.65 -9.06 7.64
CA LYS A 62 5.60 -9.92 6.44
C LYS A 62 4.81 -11.20 6.68
N ALA A 63 5.00 -11.86 7.82
CA ALA A 63 4.26 -13.05 8.20
C ALA A 63 2.76 -12.77 8.35
N THR A 64 2.38 -11.63 8.94
CA THR A 64 0.96 -11.23 9.02
C THR A 64 0.37 -10.90 7.67
N VAL A 65 1.09 -10.21 6.78
CA VAL A 65 0.64 -9.95 5.40
C VAL A 65 0.44 -11.27 4.65
N LYS A 66 1.42 -12.17 4.71
CA LYS A 66 1.33 -13.50 4.07
C LYS A 66 0.19 -14.33 4.66
N GLY A 67 0.01 -14.31 5.98
CA GLY A 67 -1.09 -14.99 6.67
C GLY A 67 -2.46 -14.43 6.27
N LYS A 68 -2.59 -13.10 6.18
CA LYS A 68 -3.80 -12.43 5.67
C LYS A 68 -4.09 -12.79 4.22
N GLN A 69 -3.07 -12.82 3.36
CA GLN A 69 -3.21 -13.24 1.96
C GLN A 69 -3.67 -14.70 1.87
N ALA A 70 -3.06 -15.61 2.61
CA ALA A 70 -3.45 -17.02 2.61
C ALA A 70 -4.89 -17.24 3.16
N LEU A 71 -5.30 -16.46 4.17
CA LEU A 71 -6.68 -16.48 4.67
C LEU A 71 -7.66 -15.95 3.62
N ALA A 72 -7.31 -14.85 2.95
CA ALA A 72 -8.13 -14.28 1.87
C ALA A 72 -8.26 -15.26 0.68
N GLU A 73 -7.17 -15.94 0.30
CA GLU A 73 -7.16 -17.00 -0.71
C GLU A 73 -8.06 -18.18 -0.30
N LYS A 74 -7.95 -18.66 0.95
CA LYS A 74 -8.82 -19.72 1.47
C LYS A 74 -10.30 -19.32 1.50
N ALA A 75 -10.59 -18.06 1.80
CA ALA A 75 -11.94 -17.49 1.73
C ALA A 75 -12.39 -17.22 0.27
N GLY A 76 -11.52 -17.47 -0.72
CA GLY A 76 -11.82 -17.24 -2.13
C GLY A 76 -11.88 -15.77 -2.51
N VAL A 77 -11.41 -14.85 -1.66
CA VAL A 77 -11.36 -13.41 -1.89
C VAL A 77 -9.93 -13.03 -2.28
N THR A 78 -9.62 -13.07 -3.56
CA THR A 78 -8.31 -12.66 -4.09
C THR A 78 -8.35 -11.23 -4.60
N ALA A 79 -7.21 -10.54 -4.61
CA ALA A 79 -7.10 -9.20 -5.19
C ALA A 79 -7.64 -9.16 -6.63
N LYS A 80 -7.37 -10.21 -7.43
CA LYS A 80 -7.90 -10.36 -8.79
C LYS A 80 -9.44 -10.35 -8.82
N LYS A 81 -10.10 -11.05 -7.89
CA LYS A 81 -11.56 -11.07 -7.82
C LYS A 81 -12.13 -9.72 -7.40
N VAL A 82 -11.51 -9.04 -6.43
CA VAL A 82 -11.92 -7.70 -6.01
C VAL A 82 -11.81 -6.70 -7.17
N ILE A 83 -10.70 -6.75 -7.92
CA ILE A 83 -10.50 -5.90 -9.11
C ILE A 83 -11.55 -6.22 -10.18
N ALA A 84 -11.83 -7.50 -10.44
CA ALA A 84 -12.84 -7.90 -11.41
C ALA A 84 -14.24 -7.41 -11.03
N GLU A 85 -14.61 -7.50 -9.76
CA GLU A 85 -15.90 -7.01 -9.25
C GLU A 85 -16.02 -5.49 -9.36
N MET A 86 -14.96 -4.78 -8.96
CA MET A 86 -14.91 -3.32 -9.04
C MET A 86 -14.92 -2.85 -10.50
N ALA A 87 -14.27 -3.57 -11.42
CA ALA A 87 -14.32 -3.31 -12.85
C ALA A 87 -15.74 -3.51 -13.38
N ARG A 88 -16.45 -4.55 -12.94
CA ARG A 88 -17.84 -4.79 -13.34
C ARG A 88 -18.74 -3.61 -12.97
N ILE A 89 -18.63 -3.07 -11.76
CA ILE A 89 -19.35 -1.85 -11.34
C ILE A 89 -18.90 -0.64 -12.17
N GLY A 90 -17.59 -0.45 -12.28
CA GLY A 90 -16.99 0.70 -12.97
C GLY A 90 -17.29 0.75 -14.47
N PHE A 91 -17.60 -0.38 -15.10
CA PHE A 91 -17.90 -0.46 -16.53
C PHE A 91 -19.35 -0.84 -16.84
N ALA A 92 -20.22 -0.99 -15.84
CA ALA A 92 -21.64 -1.24 -16.05
C ALA A 92 -22.29 -0.16 -16.95
N ASN A 93 -23.18 -0.59 -17.83
CA ASN A 93 -23.95 0.27 -18.72
C ASN A 93 -25.45 0.19 -18.36
N MET A 94 -26.09 1.35 -18.18
CA MET A 94 -27.52 1.42 -17.86
C MET A 94 -28.40 0.89 -19.00
N GLN A 95 -27.96 1.03 -20.25
CA GLN A 95 -28.73 0.56 -21.41
C GLN A 95 -28.97 -0.95 -21.40
N ASP A 96 -28.09 -1.72 -20.75
CA ASP A 96 -28.21 -3.18 -20.65
C ASP A 96 -29.45 -3.65 -19.87
N TYR A 97 -30.09 -2.74 -19.12
CA TYR A 97 -31.27 -3.01 -18.29
C TYR A 97 -32.55 -2.40 -18.87
N LEU A 98 -32.47 -1.78 -20.05
CA LEU A 98 -33.59 -1.07 -20.66
C LEU A 98 -34.08 -1.81 -21.90
N ASP A 99 -35.40 -1.93 -22.02
CA ASP A 99 -36.06 -2.20 -23.29
C ASP A 99 -36.33 -0.86 -23.98
N LEU A 100 -35.66 -0.68 -25.11
CA LEU A 100 -35.75 0.51 -25.97
C LEU A 100 -36.50 0.22 -27.28
N SER A 101 -37.26 -0.88 -27.35
CA SER A 101 -38.07 -1.23 -28.52
C SER A 101 -39.12 -0.17 -28.85
N ASP A 102 -39.61 0.53 -27.84
CA ASP A 102 -40.40 1.77 -27.96
C ASP A 102 -39.57 2.96 -27.44
N PRO A 103 -38.99 3.78 -28.35
CA PRO A 103 -38.20 4.95 -27.97
C PRO A 103 -38.97 6.02 -27.20
N GLU A 104 -40.29 6.09 -27.37
CA GLU A 104 -41.14 7.06 -26.65
C GLU A 104 -41.44 6.59 -25.22
N ASN A 105 -41.33 5.29 -24.96
CA ASN A 105 -41.62 4.71 -23.67
C ASN A 105 -40.61 3.60 -23.29
N PRO A 106 -39.36 3.97 -22.98
CA PRO A 106 -38.36 3.01 -22.54
C PRO A 106 -38.78 2.35 -21.23
N THR A 107 -38.64 1.03 -21.14
CA THR A 107 -38.98 0.26 -19.94
C THR A 107 -37.77 -0.48 -19.39
N ILE A 108 -37.86 -1.03 -18.17
CA ILE A 108 -36.80 -1.83 -17.59
C ILE A 108 -37.03 -3.30 -17.97
N ASP A 109 -36.03 -3.93 -18.58
CA ASP A 109 -36.02 -5.37 -18.87
C ASP A 109 -34.91 -6.06 -18.07
N LEU A 110 -35.32 -6.89 -17.10
CA LEU A 110 -34.42 -7.71 -16.29
C LEU A 110 -34.48 -9.19 -16.70
N SER A 111 -35.20 -9.54 -17.78
CA SER A 111 -35.41 -10.94 -18.16
C SER A 111 -34.17 -11.60 -18.75
N LYS A 112 -33.26 -10.81 -19.33
CA LYS A 112 -32.07 -11.30 -20.06
C LYS A 112 -30.74 -10.90 -19.43
N ILE A 113 -30.74 -10.33 -18.23
CA ILE A 113 -29.49 -9.92 -17.58
C ILE A 113 -28.71 -11.13 -17.08
N THR A 114 -27.39 -11.09 -17.22
CA THR A 114 -26.51 -12.12 -16.68
C THR A 114 -26.39 -11.99 -15.16
N PRO A 115 -25.94 -13.03 -14.42
CA PRO A 115 -25.63 -12.91 -12.99
C PRO A 115 -24.64 -11.79 -12.69
N GLU A 116 -23.74 -11.53 -13.62
CA GLU A 116 -22.76 -10.45 -13.55
C GLU A 116 -23.45 -9.08 -13.65
N GLN A 117 -24.34 -8.88 -14.62
CA GLN A 117 -25.12 -7.65 -14.71
C GLN A 117 -26.02 -7.46 -13.48
N ALA A 118 -26.67 -8.53 -13.00
CA ALA A 118 -27.46 -8.47 -11.78
C ALA A 118 -26.64 -8.02 -10.55
N SER A 119 -25.36 -8.42 -10.47
CA SER A 119 -24.48 -8.06 -9.33
C SER A 119 -24.19 -6.56 -9.20
N VAL A 120 -24.39 -5.77 -10.27
CA VAL A 120 -24.14 -4.31 -10.21
C VAL A 120 -25.37 -3.51 -9.80
N ILE A 121 -26.54 -4.16 -9.65
CA ILE A 121 -27.78 -3.52 -9.18
C ILE A 121 -27.68 -3.35 -7.66
N ALA A 122 -27.62 -2.11 -7.21
CA ALA A 122 -27.57 -1.75 -5.79
C ALA A 122 -28.96 -1.78 -5.14
N GLU A 123 -30.00 -1.41 -5.89
CA GLU A 123 -31.37 -1.32 -5.38
C GLU A 123 -32.37 -1.66 -6.48
N THR A 124 -33.39 -2.45 -6.14
CA THR A 124 -34.60 -2.62 -6.96
C THR A 124 -35.81 -2.23 -6.13
N ARG A 125 -36.56 -1.23 -6.60
CA ARG A 125 -37.78 -0.76 -5.97
C ARG A 125 -38.98 -1.08 -6.85
N VAL A 126 -40.02 -1.64 -6.25
CA VAL A 126 -41.28 -1.92 -6.93
C VAL A 126 -42.40 -1.18 -6.19
N GLU A 127 -43.03 -0.24 -6.86
CA GLU A 127 -44.16 0.52 -6.34
C GLU A 127 -45.43 0.11 -7.10
N ARG A 128 -46.52 -0.14 -6.37
CA ARG A 128 -47.82 -0.51 -6.94
C ARG A 128 -48.83 0.59 -6.64
N LYS A 129 -49.51 1.08 -7.68
CA LYS A 129 -50.59 2.06 -7.54
C LYS A 129 -51.79 1.62 -8.38
N GLY A 130 -52.76 0.99 -7.72
CA GLY A 130 -53.88 0.32 -8.40
C GLY A 130 -53.40 -0.82 -9.32
N LEU A 131 -53.75 -0.74 -10.60
CA LEU A 131 -53.30 -1.68 -11.64
C LEU A 131 -51.89 -1.39 -12.16
N GLN A 132 -51.31 -0.22 -11.87
CA GLN A 132 -49.99 0.16 -12.37
C GLN A 132 -48.87 -0.34 -11.44
N ARG A 133 -47.79 -0.84 -12.05
CA ARG A 133 -46.55 -1.25 -11.39
C ARG A 133 -45.41 -0.39 -11.92
N ARG A 134 -44.71 0.32 -11.03
CA ARG A 134 -43.47 1.04 -11.34
C ARG A 134 -42.30 0.24 -10.79
N VAL A 135 -41.32 -0.04 -11.65
CA VAL A 135 -40.05 -0.64 -11.25
C VAL A 135 -38.97 0.42 -11.41
N THR A 136 -38.11 0.55 -10.41
CA THR A 136 -36.95 1.45 -10.43
C THR A 136 -35.73 0.63 -10.04
N ILE A 137 -34.65 0.76 -10.79
CA ILE A 137 -33.35 0.18 -10.44
C ILE A 137 -32.34 1.29 -10.17
N LYS A 138 -31.38 1.03 -9.30
CA LYS A 138 -30.16 1.83 -9.14
C LYS A 138 -28.96 0.92 -9.27
N LEU A 139 -27.97 1.36 -10.03
CA LEU A 139 -26.68 0.68 -10.12
C LEU A 139 -25.75 1.18 -9.01
N HIS A 140 -24.75 0.37 -8.66
CA HIS A 140 -23.67 0.78 -7.78
C HIS A 140 -22.89 1.99 -8.34
N ASP A 141 -22.19 2.72 -7.45
CA ASP A 141 -21.46 3.94 -7.80
C ASP A 141 -20.28 3.65 -8.74
N LYS A 142 -20.53 3.88 -10.03
CA LYS A 142 -19.57 3.73 -11.12
C LYS A 142 -18.34 4.62 -10.94
N LEU A 143 -18.52 5.87 -10.51
CA LEU A 143 -17.41 6.83 -10.41
C LEU A 143 -16.45 6.41 -9.29
N ASN A 144 -16.98 6.05 -8.13
CA ASN A 144 -16.16 5.59 -7.02
C ASN A 144 -15.39 4.30 -7.36
N ALA A 145 -16.04 3.35 -8.04
CA ALA A 145 -15.37 2.15 -8.53
C ALA A 145 -14.21 2.47 -9.48
N LEU A 146 -14.42 3.34 -10.46
CA LEU A 146 -13.38 3.75 -11.42
C LEU A 146 -12.23 4.53 -10.76
N VAL A 147 -12.53 5.40 -9.79
CA VAL A 147 -11.50 6.13 -9.04
C VAL A 147 -10.65 5.16 -8.22
N ASN A 148 -11.24 4.19 -7.54
CA ASN A 148 -10.46 3.21 -6.77
C ASN A 148 -9.63 2.28 -7.68
N LEU A 149 -10.18 1.89 -8.84
CA LEU A 149 -9.40 1.17 -9.86
C LEU A 149 -8.23 1.99 -10.38
N GLY A 150 -8.47 3.26 -10.72
CA GLY A 150 -7.40 4.14 -11.21
C GLY A 150 -6.32 4.38 -10.16
N LYS A 151 -6.68 4.48 -8.86
CA LYS A 151 -5.71 4.54 -7.76
C LYS A 151 -4.90 3.25 -7.67
N HIS A 152 -5.55 2.09 -7.75
CA HIS A 152 -4.88 0.79 -7.72
C HIS A 152 -3.91 0.60 -8.90
N LEU A 153 -4.27 1.12 -10.08
CA LEU A 153 -3.45 1.09 -11.29
C LEU A 153 -2.40 2.22 -11.36
N GLY A 154 -2.36 3.13 -10.38
CA GLY A 154 -1.42 4.25 -10.38
C GLY A 154 -1.69 5.32 -11.45
N LEU A 155 -2.94 5.44 -11.94
CA LEU A 155 -3.33 6.44 -12.94
C LEU A 155 -3.37 7.87 -12.38
N PHE A 156 -3.45 8.01 -11.05
CA PHE A 156 -3.48 9.30 -10.38
C PHE A 156 -2.12 9.61 -9.74
N ASN A 157 -1.62 10.81 -10.00
CA ASN A 157 -0.41 11.31 -9.34
C ASN A 157 -0.73 11.73 -7.89
N GLU A 158 -0.45 10.86 -6.92
CA GLU A 158 -0.51 11.24 -5.51
C GLU A 158 0.78 11.96 -5.11
N ARG A 159 0.74 13.30 -5.07
CA ARG A 159 1.84 14.10 -4.52
C ARG A 159 1.82 14.02 -2.99
N HIS A 160 2.64 13.14 -2.42
CA HIS A 160 2.91 13.16 -0.98
C HIS A 160 3.85 14.32 -0.65
N LYS A 161 3.36 15.33 0.07
CA LYS A 161 4.23 16.31 0.73
C LYS A 161 4.85 15.63 1.95
N HIS A 162 6.16 15.39 1.91
CA HIS A 162 6.88 14.93 3.08
C HIS A 162 7.31 16.15 3.91
N ALA A 163 6.77 16.24 5.12
CA ALA A 163 7.24 17.18 6.13
C ALA A 163 8.15 16.47 7.15
N GLY A 164 9.06 17.22 7.75
CA GLY A 164 9.87 16.81 8.89
C GLY A 164 9.02 16.63 10.15
N PRO A 165 9.65 16.27 11.28
CA PRO A 165 8.99 16.29 12.58
C PRO A 165 8.27 17.65 12.78
N ASP A 166 7.04 17.61 13.27
CA ASP A 166 6.21 18.81 13.55
C ASP A 166 5.82 19.69 12.35
N GLY A 167 5.99 19.19 11.11
CA GLY A 167 5.57 19.92 9.90
C GLY A 167 6.68 20.76 9.26
N ASP A 168 7.90 20.73 9.82
CA ASP A 168 9.01 21.53 9.32
C ASP A 168 9.53 21.07 7.95
N PRO A 169 10.16 21.95 7.15
CA PRO A 169 10.82 21.55 5.91
C PRO A 169 11.89 20.47 6.14
N ILE A 170 11.96 19.47 5.26
CA ILE A 170 13.01 18.44 5.33
C ILE A 170 14.36 19.06 4.97
N ASN A 171 15.15 19.35 6.00
CA ASN A 171 16.46 19.95 5.88
C ASN A 171 17.50 18.88 5.49
N HIS A 172 17.91 18.87 4.23
CA HIS A 172 18.99 18.01 3.73
C HIS A 172 20.33 18.70 3.99
N ARG A 173 20.93 18.44 5.16
CA ARG A 173 22.30 18.88 5.44
C ARG A 173 23.30 17.94 4.77
N ASN A 174 23.83 18.36 3.63
CA ASN A 174 25.00 17.73 3.02
C ASN A 174 26.24 18.29 3.72
N PHE A 175 26.90 17.48 4.54
CA PHE A 175 28.22 17.82 5.06
C PHE A 175 29.27 17.32 4.07
N VAL A 176 30.08 18.24 3.53
CA VAL A 176 31.34 17.91 2.86
C VAL A 176 32.43 18.18 3.89
N GLU A 177 33.09 17.12 4.36
CA GLU A 177 34.23 17.23 5.25
C GLU A 177 35.48 17.54 4.41
N ILE A 178 35.91 18.80 4.40
CA ILE A 178 37.17 19.20 3.76
C ILE A 178 38.26 19.07 4.81
N VAL A 179 39.07 18.01 4.70
CA VAL A 179 40.26 17.82 5.53
C VAL A 179 41.41 18.61 4.90
N PHE A 180 41.84 19.68 5.56
CA PHE A 180 43.10 20.36 5.22
C PHE A 180 44.25 19.57 5.82
N VAL A 181 45.10 18.99 4.96
CA VAL A 181 46.34 18.34 5.37
C VAL A 181 47.43 19.40 5.41
N GLU A 182 48.00 19.65 6.59
CA GLU A 182 49.18 20.53 6.70
C GLU A 182 50.38 19.89 5.98
N PRO A 183 51.16 20.68 5.22
CA PRO A 183 52.33 20.13 4.53
C PRO A 183 53.37 19.68 5.55
N THR A 184 53.72 18.39 5.48
CA THR A 184 54.80 17.79 6.26
C THR A 184 56.10 18.53 5.96
N LYS A 185 56.73 19.11 7.00
CA LYS A 185 58.07 19.69 6.87
C LYS A 185 59.02 18.60 6.36
N ARG A 186 59.60 18.83 5.19
CA ARG A 186 60.72 18.03 4.68
C ARG A 186 61.83 18.08 5.72
N LYS A 187 62.17 16.93 6.30
CA LYS A 187 63.47 16.74 6.94
C LYS A 187 64.46 16.74 5.81
N ASP A 188 65.12 17.88 5.58
CA ASP A 188 66.43 18.02 4.93
C ASP A 188 66.74 19.53 4.92
N GLU A 189 67.48 19.98 5.93
CA GLU A 189 68.51 21.04 5.84
C GLU A 189 69.16 21.21 7.23
N LEU A 190 70.30 20.52 7.37
CA LEU A 190 71.45 20.66 8.29
C LEU A 190 71.22 20.98 9.78
#